data_AF-A0A6J8C6D3-F1
#
_entry.id   AF-A0A6J8C6D3-F1
#
_cell.length_a   1.000
_cell.length_b   1.000
_cell.length_c   1.000
_cell.angle_alpha   90.00
_cell.angle_beta   90.00
_cell.angle_gamma   90.00
#
_symmetry.space_group_name_H-M   'P 1'
#
loop_
_entity.id
_entity.type
_entity.pdbx_description
1 polymer ?
#
loop_
_entity_poly.entity_id
_entity_poly.type
_entity_poly.pdbx_seq_one_letter_code
_entity_poly.pdbx_strand_id
1 'polypeptide(L)'
;MAQFIGKWQAGKGSMSNFEAFGKAMGLSDEILDKFRDSSWTVTFSKDGDTWLVENESSVSPKRTYSYQEGKELVTTNMFGKGLKLTTTFDSDTKMTIMEQTENENGWKSLKAVREINGDKMVAVSYTDEMITMSKASNWTFEFTKDGDKWSVSNESTNTPRTTNTYEEGKDLVTKSSSGKCLKVVKIEDSANNMSYFYPSLVNFKWKGYSQISLSV
;
A
#
# COMPACT_ATOMS: atom_id res chain seq x y z
N MET A 1 -3.15 14.15 14.62
CA MET A 1 -1.98 13.29 14.89
C MET A 1 -2.09 12.58 16.23
N ALA A 2 -2.69 13.18 17.26
CA ALA A 2 -2.85 12.55 18.58
C ALA A 2 -3.58 11.19 18.55
N GLN A 3 -4.42 10.96 17.53
CA GLN A 3 -5.12 9.70 17.29
C GLN A 3 -4.17 8.49 17.20
N PHE A 4 -2.93 8.68 16.76
CA PHE A 4 -1.95 7.60 16.67
C PHE A 4 -1.36 7.19 18.02
N ILE A 5 -1.37 8.10 19.01
CA ILE A 5 -0.79 7.84 20.34
C ILE A 5 -1.60 6.74 21.02
N GLY A 6 -0.89 5.71 21.50
CA GLY A 6 -1.51 4.55 22.10
C GLY A 6 -0.84 3.25 21.65
N LYS A 7 -1.42 2.15 22.08
CA LYS A 7 -0.95 0.79 21.82
C LYS A 7 -1.87 0.13 20.80
N TRP A 8 -1.31 -0.32 19.68
CA TRP A 8 -2.04 -0.94 18.58
C TRP A 8 -1.60 -2.39 18.41
N GLN A 9 -2.53 -3.32 18.33
CA GLN A 9 -2.25 -4.75 18.33
C GLN A 9 -2.80 -5.42 17.07
N ALA A 10 -1.99 -6.22 16.42
CA ALA A 10 -2.38 -7.11 15.34
C ALA A 10 -2.22 -8.56 15.79
N GLY A 11 -3.31 -9.33 15.71
CA GLY A 11 -3.33 -10.76 16.00
C GLY A 11 -3.02 -11.64 14.79
N LYS A 12 -3.00 -12.95 15.01
CA LYS A 12 -2.90 -13.95 13.94
C LYS A 12 -4.03 -13.76 12.91
N GLY A 13 -3.69 -13.83 11.63
CA GLY A 13 -4.65 -13.63 10.53
C GLY A 13 -5.03 -12.18 10.23
N SER A 14 -4.43 -11.20 10.92
CA SER A 14 -4.64 -9.77 10.63
C SER A 14 -3.97 -9.31 9.33
N MET A 15 -3.08 -10.14 8.77
CA MET A 15 -2.31 -9.86 7.57
C MET A 15 -2.94 -10.51 6.33
N SER A 16 -3.08 -9.74 5.26
CA SER A 16 -3.43 -10.23 3.93
C SER A 16 -2.28 -10.02 2.96
N ASN A 17 -2.10 -10.98 2.05
CA ASN A 17 -1.09 -10.97 0.98
C ASN A 17 0.37 -10.84 1.47
N PHE A 18 0.64 -11.18 2.73
CA PHE A 18 1.96 -11.11 3.35
C PHE A 18 3.03 -11.95 2.62
N GLU A 19 2.71 -13.17 2.21
CA GLU A 19 3.68 -14.03 1.52
C GLU A 19 4.16 -13.42 0.20
N ALA A 20 3.24 -12.91 -0.62
CA ALA A 20 3.58 -12.32 -1.91
C ALA A 20 4.42 -11.05 -1.74
N PHE A 21 4.02 -10.20 -0.78
CA PHE A 21 4.80 -9.02 -0.39
C PHE A 21 6.20 -9.40 0.10
N GLY A 22 6.30 -10.34 1.03
CA GLY A 22 7.58 -10.74 1.60
C GLY A 22 8.51 -11.38 0.58
N LYS A 23 7.99 -12.19 -0.37
CA LYS A 23 8.78 -12.71 -1.49
C LYS A 23 9.29 -11.60 -2.42
N ALA A 24 8.47 -10.59 -2.73
CA ALA A 24 8.91 -9.42 -3.50
C ALA A 24 9.97 -8.60 -2.75
N MET A 25 9.87 -8.56 -1.42
CA MET A 25 10.88 -7.98 -0.53
C MET A 25 12.10 -8.87 -0.33
N GLY A 26 12.19 -10.03 -0.99
CA GLY A 26 13.33 -10.94 -0.91
C GLY A 26 13.48 -11.66 0.44
N LEU A 27 12.39 -11.82 1.19
CA LEU A 27 12.39 -12.63 2.42
C LEU A 27 12.46 -14.12 2.07
N SER A 28 13.22 -14.88 2.85
CA SER A 28 13.29 -16.34 2.73
C SER A 28 12.00 -17.01 3.20
N ASP A 29 11.71 -18.22 2.71
CA ASP A 29 10.53 -18.98 3.13
C ASP A 29 10.54 -19.26 4.65
N GLU A 30 11.72 -19.45 5.25
CA GLU A 30 11.87 -19.59 6.72
C GLU A 30 11.38 -18.34 7.47
N ILE A 31 11.76 -17.15 7.00
CA ILE A 31 11.28 -15.90 7.58
C ILE A 31 9.77 -15.78 7.36
N LEU A 32 9.27 -16.05 6.15
CA LEU A 32 7.85 -15.97 5.85
C LEU A 32 7.01 -16.87 6.77
N ASP A 33 7.44 -18.10 6.98
CA ASP A 33 6.74 -19.03 7.87
C ASP A 33 6.79 -18.60 9.33
N LYS A 34 7.93 -18.07 9.79
CA LYS A 34 8.07 -17.52 11.13
C LYS A 34 7.11 -16.35 11.39
N PHE A 35 6.92 -15.48 10.40
CA PHE A 35 6.10 -14.27 10.55
C PHE A 35 4.62 -14.47 10.20
N ARG A 36 4.25 -15.54 9.50
CA ARG A 36 2.87 -15.84 9.07
C ARG A 36 1.82 -15.69 10.18
N ASP A 37 2.14 -16.18 11.37
CA ASP A 37 1.26 -16.25 12.53
C ASP A 37 1.71 -15.33 13.67
N SER A 38 2.63 -14.40 13.41
CA SER A 38 3.13 -13.53 14.46
C SER A 38 2.09 -12.50 14.89
N SER A 39 2.11 -12.19 16.19
CA SER A 39 1.38 -11.06 16.74
C SER A 39 2.30 -9.85 16.79
N TRP A 40 1.74 -8.67 16.53
CA TRP A 40 2.47 -7.41 16.55
C TRP A 40 1.80 -6.45 17.52
N THR A 41 2.62 -5.71 18.25
CA THR A 41 2.19 -4.56 19.02
C THR A 41 3.04 -3.38 18.63
N VAL A 42 2.40 -2.26 18.30
CA VAL A 42 3.06 -0.99 18.02
C VAL A 42 2.52 0.04 18.99
N THR A 43 3.40 0.61 19.82
CA THR A 43 3.05 1.70 20.72
C THR A 43 3.65 3.00 20.19
N PHE A 44 2.82 4.01 20.00
CA PHE A 44 3.26 5.37 19.69
C PHE A 44 3.11 6.26 20.91
N SER A 45 4.16 7.03 21.19
CA SER A 45 4.11 8.15 22.12
C SER A 45 4.86 9.35 21.54
N LYS A 46 4.68 10.53 22.12
CA LYS A 46 5.28 11.77 21.65
C LYS A 46 5.81 12.59 22.83
N ASP A 47 7.02 13.11 22.68
CA ASP A 47 7.68 14.03 23.62
C ASP A 47 8.19 15.25 22.85
N GLY A 48 7.55 16.41 23.06
CA GLY A 48 7.75 17.59 22.22
C GLY A 48 7.51 17.27 20.73
N ASP A 49 8.51 17.51 19.90
CA ASP A 49 8.46 17.20 18.45
C ASP A 49 8.98 15.80 18.10
N THR A 50 9.37 15.02 19.09
CA THR A 50 9.95 13.69 18.90
C THR A 50 8.88 12.61 19.09
N TRP A 51 8.69 11.78 18.07
CA TRP A 51 7.89 10.57 18.17
C TRP A 51 8.75 9.42 18.68
N LEU A 52 8.19 8.63 19.60
CA LEU A 52 8.76 7.39 20.07
C LEU A 52 7.86 6.24 19.60
N VAL A 53 8.47 5.26 18.95
CA VAL A 53 7.78 4.05 18.50
C VAL A 53 8.43 2.85 19.15
N GLU A 54 7.58 2.04 19.75
CA GLU A 54 7.94 0.77 20.32
C GLU A 54 7.24 -0.34 19.54
N ASN A 55 8.01 -1.29 19.00
CA ASN A 55 7.50 -2.43 18.27
C ASN A 55 7.84 -3.71 19.04
N GLU A 56 6.82 -4.51 19.32
CA GLU A 56 6.93 -5.83 19.91
C GLU A 56 6.33 -6.85 18.94
N SER A 57 6.98 -8.00 18.84
CA SER A 57 6.52 -9.13 18.04
C SER A 57 6.67 -10.40 18.85
N SER A 58 5.81 -11.39 18.60
CA SER A 58 5.99 -12.72 19.19
C SER A 58 7.24 -13.45 18.67
N VAL A 59 7.86 -12.98 17.58
CA VAL A 59 8.93 -13.70 16.88
C VAL A 59 10.23 -12.89 16.71
N SER A 60 10.24 -11.63 17.15
CA SER A 60 11.44 -10.78 17.15
C SER A 60 11.58 -10.02 18.46
N PRO A 61 12.81 -9.66 18.88
CA PRO A 61 13.02 -8.82 20.04
C PRO A 61 12.26 -7.49 19.94
N LYS A 62 11.88 -6.96 21.10
CA LYS A 62 11.32 -5.61 21.24
C LYS A 62 12.31 -4.58 20.69
N ARG A 63 11.78 -3.58 19.97
CA ARG A 63 12.57 -2.50 19.40
C ARG A 63 11.94 -1.16 19.68
N THR A 64 12.77 -0.20 20.05
CA THR A 64 12.34 1.17 20.29
C THR A 64 13.18 2.09 19.43
N TYR A 65 12.54 3.03 18.72
CA TYR A 65 13.23 4.07 17.97
C TYR A 65 12.46 5.38 18.08
N SER A 66 13.18 6.48 17.95
CA SER A 66 12.59 7.81 17.89
C SER A 66 12.81 8.44 16.52
N TYR A 67 11.86 9.25 16.08
CA TYR A 67 11.96 10.01 14.84
C TYR A 67 11.32 11.38 14.98
N GLN A 68 11.68 12.28 14.07
CA GLN A 68 10.98 13.55 13.89
C GLN A 68 10.29 13.52 12.53
N GLU A 69 9.09 14.09 12.45
CA GLU A 69 8.34 14.14 11.21
C GLU A 69 9.14 14.81 10.08
N GLY A 70 9.08 14.22 8.88
CA GLY A 70 9.77 14.73 7.69
C GLY A 70 11.31 14.57 7.71
N LYS A 71 11.90 14.04 8.79
CA LYS A 71 13.33 13.78 8.87
C LYS A 71 13.63 12.29 8.66
N GLU A 72 14.68 12.02 7.89
CA GLU A 72 15.16 10.66 7.70
C GLU A 72 15.78 10.13 9.01
N LEU A 73 15.29 8.97 9.45
CA LEU A 73 15.88 8.15 10.48
C LEU A 73 16.72 7.06 9.82
N VAL A 74 17.99 6.95 10.22
CA VAL A 74 18.87 5.83 9.86
C VAL A 74 19.07 4.95 11.10
N THR A 75 18.73 3.67 10.99
CA THR A 75 18.79 2.70 12.08
C THR A 75 18.96 1.29 11.51
N THR A 76 18.66 0.26 12.29
CA THR A 76 18.61 -1.13 11.84
C THR A 76 17.18 -1.65 11.69
N ASN A 77 16.96 -2.75 10.95
CA ASN A 77 15.70 -3.48 10.93
C ASN A 77 15.70 -4.58 12.00
N MET A 78 14.61 -5.36 12.08
CA MET A 78 14.47 -6.43 13.09
C MET A 78 15.47 -7.59 12.92
N PHE A 79 16.15 -7.64 11.77
CA PHE A 79 17.20 -8.60 11.44
C PHE A 79 18.61 -8.03 11.64
N GLY A 80 18.73 -6.83 12.23
CA GLY A 80 20.01 -6.16 12.47
C GLY A 80 20.69 -5.58 11.22
N LYS A 81 19.98 -5.51 10.08
CA LYS A 81 20.48 -4.90 8.83
C LYS A 81 20.08 -3.43 8.74
N GLY A 82 20.64 -2.66 7.80
CA GLY A 82 20.31 -1.25 7.61
C GLY A 82 18.82 -0.99 7.39
N LEU A 83 18.33 0.11 7.97
CA LEU A 83 16.97 0.63 7.81
C LEU A 83 17.05 2.16 7.69
N LYS A 84 16.41 2.72 6.66
CA LYS A 84 16.14 4.14 6.55
C LYS A 84 14.64 4.34 6.49
N LEU A 85 14.10 5.30 7.23
CA LEU A 85 12.69 5.64 7.12
C LEU A 85 12.46 7.14 7.29
N THR A 86 11.47 7.65 6.56
CA THR A 86 10.91 9.00 6.73
C THR A 86 9.41 8.87 6.92
N THR A 87 8.88 9.49 7.97
CA THR A 87 7.45 9.49 8.27
C THR A 87 6.87 10.88 8.06
N THR A 88 5.73 10.95 7.37
CA THR A 88 4.95 12.17 7.17
C THR A 88 3.51 11.95 7.62
N PHE A 89 2.91 12.92 8.30
CA PHE A 89 1.48 12.87 8.62
C PHE A 89 0.70 13.59 7.52
N ASP A 90 -0.14 12.84 6.81
CA ASP A 90 -0.96 13.37 5.72
C ASP A 90 -2.26 14.00 6.28
N SER A 91 -2.72 13.53 7.43
CA SER A 91 -3.85 14.09 8.19
C SER A 91 -3.78 13.69 9.67
N ASP A 92 -4.80 14.04 10.45
CA ASP A 92 -4.89 13.63 11.84
C ASP A 92 -4.99 12.12 12.07
N THR A 93 -5.46 11.39 11.06
CA THR A 93 -5.73 9.95 11.08
C THR A 93 -4.92 9.18 10.05
N LYS A 94 -4.09 9.84 9.23
CA LYS A 94 -3.33 9.22 8.15
C LYS A 94 -1.85 9.58 8.19
N MET A 95 -0.98 8.58 8.06
CA MET A 95 0.46 8.77 7.89
C MET A 95 1.01 7.94 6.73
N THR A 96 2.05 8.48 6.09
CA THR A 96 2.85 7.80 5.08
C THR A 96 4.27 7.58 5.62
N ILE A 97 4.81 6.40 5.36
CA ILE A 97 6.16 5.99 5.73
C ILE A 97 6.87 5.59 4.45
N MET A 98 7.96 6.27 4.12
CA MET A 98 8.88 5.85 3.07
C MET A 98 10.04 5.13 3.76
N GLU A 99 10.28 3.87 3.37
CA GLU A 99 11.29 3.02 3.99
C GLU A 99 12.24 2.43 2.93
N GLN A 100 13.50 2.31 3.30
CA GLN A 100 14.48 1.47 2.62
C GLN A 100 15.04 0.49 3.63
N THR A 101 14.96 -0.80 3.33
CA THR A 101 15.43 -1.88 4.20
C THR A 101 16.49 -2.68 3.49
N GLU A 102 17.58 -2.95 4.17
CA GLU A 102 18.66 -3.79 3.67
C GLU A 102 18.34 -5.26 3.98
N ASN A 103 18.44 -6.10 2.95
CA ASN A 103 18.39 -7.56 3.06
C ASN A 103 19.63 -8.18 2.39
N GLU A 104 19.65 -9.51 2.29
CA GLU A 104 20.75 -10.25 1.66
C GLU A 104 20.96 -9.91 0.17
N ASN A 105 19.91 -9.43 -0.49
CA ASN A 105 19.88 -9.02 -1.89
C ASN A 105 20.08 -7.50 -2.08
N GLY A 106 20.48 -6.78 -1.03
CA GLY A 106 20.73 -5.34 -1.03
C GLY A 106 19.57 -4.50 -0.49
N TRP A 107 19.56 -3.21 -0.85
CA TRP A 107 18.52 -2.28 -0.40
C TRP A 107 17.23 -2.46 -1.19
N LYS A 108 16.11 -2.59 -0.49
CA LYS A 108 14.75 -2.62 -1.04
C LYS A 108 13.95 -1.45 -0.50
N SER A 109 13.26 -0.76 -1.40
CA SER A 109 12.38 0.35 -1.08
C SER A 109 10.94 -0.12 -0.90
N LEU A 110 10.26 0.47 0.08
CA LEU A 110 8.86 0.26 0.34
C LEU A 110 8.18 1.55 0.79
N LYS A 111 6.89 1.67 0.49
CA LYS A 111 5.99 2.69 1.02
C LYS A 111 4.98 2.02 1.93
N ALA A 112 4.75 2.56 3.11
CA ALA A 112 3.67 2.16 4.00
C ALA A 112 2.69 3.33 4.19
N VAL A 113 1.40 3.04 4.25
CA VAL A 113 0.35 4.00 4.61
C VAL A 113 -0.39 3.44 5.80
N ARG A 114 -0.55 4.21 6.86
CA ARG A 114 -1.37 3.85 8.04
C ARG A 114 -2.52 4.81 8.18
N GLU A 115 -3.72 4.28 8.37
CA GLU A 115 -4.95 5.05 8.50
C GLU A 115 -5.80 4.55 9.67
N ILE A 116 -6.22 5.48 10.53
CA ILE A 116 -7.02 5.21 11.72
C ILE A 116 -8.50 5.46 11.43
N ASN A 117 -9.31 4.46 11.76
CA ASN A 117 -10.76 4.46 11.68
C ASN A 117 -11.31 4.02 13.05
N GLY A 118 -11.48 4.98 13.96
CA GLY A 118 -11.92 4.72 15.33
C GLY A 118 -10.91 3.90 16.12
N ASP A 119 -11.30 2.70 16.54
CA ASP A 119 -10.49 1.75 17.31
C ASP A 119 -9.58 0.88 16.43
N LYS A 120 -9.58 1.09 15.10
CA LYS A 120 -8.80 0.30 14.14
C LYS A 120 -7.80 1.15 13.38
N MET A 121 -6.59 0.63 13.24
CA MET A 121 -5.57 1.13 12.32
C MET A 121 -5.37 0.12 11.20
N VAL A 122 -5.51 0.57 9.96
CA VAL A 122 -5.16 -0.23 8.78
C VAL A 122 -3.81 0.25 8.28
N ALA A 123 -2.86 -0.66 8.11
CA ALA A 123 -1.57 -0.38 7.49
C ALA A 123 -1.42 -1.16 6.19
N VAL A 124 -1.06 -0.47 5.11
CA VAL A 124 -0.85 -1.06 3.79
C VAL A 124 0.56 -0.76 3.32
N SER A 125 1.30 -1.79 2.93
CA SER A 125 2.68 -1.68 2.44
C SER A 125 2.80 -2.06 0.97
N TYR A 126 3.65 -1.33 0.26
CA TYR A 126 3.93 -1.41 -1.18
C TYR A 126 5.45 -1.49 -1.41
N THR A 127 5.91 -2.17 -2.45
CA THR A 127 7.34 -2.21 -2.83
C THR A 127 7.55 -1.90 -4.32
N ASP A 128 8.75 -1.42 -4.66
CA ASP A 128 9.13 -0.89 -5.99
C ASP A 128 9.01 -1.91 -7.14
N GLU A 129 9.09 -3.22 -6.87
CA GLU A 129 8.78 -4.25 -7.88
C GLU A 129 7.31 -4.18 -8.38
N MET A 130 6.49 -3.30 -7.80
CA MET A 130 5.10 -3.06 -8.20
C MET A 130 4.81 -1.63 -8.66
N ILE A 131 5.76 -0.71 -8.55
CA ILE A 131 5.71 0.62 -9.18
C ILE A 131 6.57 0.58 -10.45
N THR A 132 6.43 -0.47 -11.26
CA THR A 132 6.75 -0.35 -12.68
C THR A 132 5.46 0.02 -13.39
N MET A 133 5.17 1.32 -13.49
CA MET A 133 4.45 1.81 -14.66
C MET A 133 5.36 1.52 -15.85
N SER A 134 5.22 0.35 -16.48
CA SER A 134 5.63 0.25 -17.86
C SER A 134 4.82 1.32 -18.58
N LYS A 135 5.51 2.31 -19.13
CA LYS A 135 4.98 3.29 -20.08
C LYS A 135 4.53 2.50 -21.32
N ALA A 136 3.42 1.79 -21.19
CA ALA A 136 2.90 0.88 -22.19
C ALA A 136 2.04 1.70 -23.13
N SER A 137 2.69 2.30 -24.13
CA SER A 137 2.09 2.80 -25.37
C SER A 137 1.09 3.96 -25.25
N ASN A 138 0.86 4.61 -26.39
CA ASN A 138 0.33 5.96 -26.59
C ASN A 138 -1.18 6.09 -26.33
N TRP A 139 -1.66 5.60 -25.19
CA TRP A 139 -3.08 5.63 -24.83
C TRP A 139 -3.37 6.84 -23.95
N THR A 140 -4.29 7.69 -24.42
CA THR A 140 -4.90 8.75 -23.61
C THR A 140 -6.28 8.29 -23.20
N PHE A 141 -6.59 8.42 -21.91
CA PHE A 141 -7.91 8.15 -21.36
C PHE A 141 -8.54 9.47 -20.90
N GLU A 142 -9.79 9.68 -21.29
CA GLU A 142 -10.58 10.83 -20.85
C GLU A 142 -11.84 10.33 -20.14
N PHE A 143 -12.03 10.81 -18.91
CA PHE A 143 -13.13 10.45 -18.04
C PHE A 143 -14.10 11.63 -17.95
N THR A 144 -15.38 11.40 -18.18
CA THR A 144 -16.43 12.44 -18.10
C THR A 144 -17.56 11.95 -17.20
N LYS A 145 -18.14 12.86 -16.39
CA LYS A 145 -19.32 12.61 -15.56
C LYS A 145 -20.50 13.39 -16.11
N ASP A 146 -21.64 12.73 -16.28
CA ASP A 146 -22.92 13.36 -16.58
C ASP A 146 -23.99 12.81 -15.61
N GLY A 147 -24.34 13.62 -14.60
CA GLY A 147 -25.15 13.15 -13.46
C GLY A 147 -24.48 12.00 -12.71
N ASP A 148 -25.18 10.88 -12.57
CA ASP A 148 -24.69 9.64 -11.92
C ASP A 148 -23.99 8.68 -12.89
N LYS A 149 -23.78 9.13 -14.15
CA LYS A 149 -23.17 8.31 -15.19
C LYS A 149 -21.74 8.74 -15.45
N TRP A 150 -20.85 7.76 -15.48
CA TRP A 150 -19.46 7.94 -15.87
C TRP A 150 -19.25 7.43 -17.29
N SER A 151 -18.57 8.21 -18.12
CA SER A 151 -18.10 7.74 -19.42
C SER A 151 -16.58 7.72 -19.44
N VAL A 152 -16.01 6.61 -19.92
CA VAL A 152 -14.58 6.48 -20.17
C VAL A 152 -14.39 6.38 -21.67
N SER A 153 -13.58 7.28 -22.20
CA SER A 153 -13.12 7.20 -23.58
C SER A 153 -11.63 6.95 -23.62
N ASN A 154 -11.22 6.09 -24.53
CA ASN A 154 -9.83 5.78 -24.77
C ASN A 154 -9.48 6.05 -26.24
N GLU A 155 -8.31 6.63 -26.45
CA GLU A 155 -7.76 6.88 -27.77
C GLU A 155 -6.33 6.36 -27.81
N SER A 156 -5.98 5.65 -28.89
CA SER A 156 -4.61 5.33 -29.23
C SER A 156 -4.31 5.91 -30.60
N THR A 157 -3.05 6.21 -30.88
CA THR A 157 -2.62 6.78 -32.18
C THR A 157 -3.04 5.95 -33.39
N ASN A 158 -3.47 4.69 -33.21
CA ASN A 158 -3.77 3.75 -34.27
C ASN A 158 -5.18 3.11 -34.18
N THR A 159 -6.07 3.56 -33.27
CA THR A 159 -7.44 2.99 -33.15
C THR A 159 -8.50 4.08 -32.94
N PRO A 160 -9.70 3.95 -33.54
CA PRO A 160 -10.81 4.87 -33.30
C PRO A 160 -11.16 4.98 -31.82
N ARG A 161 -11.54 6.18 -31.39
CA ARG A 161 -12.01 6.46 -30.03
C ARG A 161 -13.18 5.54 -29.68
N THR A 162 -13.05 4.77 -28.62
CA THR A 162 -14.16 4.00 -28.04
C THR A 162 -14.63 4.68 -26.76
N THR A 163 -15.93 4.94 -26.66
CA THR A 163 -16.56 5.49 -25.46
C THR A 163 -17.48 4.44 -24.86
N ASN A 164 -17.33 4.18 -23.57
CA ASN A 164 -18.22 3.31 -22.81
C ASN A 164 -18.81 4.12 -21.64
N THR A 165 -20.10 3.93 -21.36
CA THR A 165 -20.85 4.67 -20.32
C THR A 165 -21.31 3.71 -19.23
N TYR A 166 -21.33 4.16 -17.98
CA TYR A 166 -21.54 3.32 -16.80
C TYR A 166 -22.38 4.02 -15.72
N GLU A 167 -23.08 3.20 -14.92
CA GLU A 167 -23.83 3.63 -13.73
C GLU A 167 -23.02 3.32 -12.46
N GLU A 168 -23.08 4.22 -11.48
CA GLU A 168 -22.38 4.10 -10.21
C GLU A 168 -22.79 2.84 -9.43
N GLY A 169 -21.80 2.09 -8.91
CA GLY A 169 -22.02 0.90 -8.06
C GLY A 169 -22.12 -0.44 -8.79
N LYS A 170 -21.90 -0.51 -10.11
CA LYS A 170 -21.87 -1.78 -10.87
C LYS A 170 -20.46 -2.16 -11.33
N ASP A 171 -20.14 -3.45 -11.21
CA ASP A 171 -18.89 -4.03 -11.74
C ASP A 171 -18.83 -3.83 -13.26
N LEU A 172 -17.70 -3.35 -13.75
CA LEU A 172 -17.45 -3.15 -15.18
C LEU A 172 -17.06 -4.49 -15.79
N VAL A 173 -17.85 -4.98 -16.75
CA VAL A 173 -17.52 -6.13 -17.60
C VAL A 173 -17.67 -5.69 -19.05
N THR A 174 -16.58 -5.23 -19.67
CA THR A 174 -16.57 -5.03 -21.13
C THR A 174 -15.94 -6.24 -21.79
N LYS A 175 -16.54 -6.70 -22.90
CA LYS A 175 -15.91 -7.69 -23.77
C LYS A 175 -15.09 -6.94 -24.80
N SER A 176 -13.78 -7.20 -24.86
CA SER A 176 -12.98 -6.75 -26.00
C SER A 176 -13.45 -7.44 -27.28
N SER A 177 -13.09 -6.90 -28.45
CA SER A 177 -13.26 -7.57 -29.75
C SER A 177 -12.54 -8.94 -29.82
N SER A 178 -11.60 -9.20 -28.90
CA SER A 178 -10.93 -10.49 -28.71
C SER A 178 -11.61 -11.42 -27.68
N GLY A 179 -12.80 -11.06 -27.18
CA GLY A 179 -13.59 -11.89 -26.27
C GLY A 179 -13.10 -11.94 -24.82
N LYS A 180 -12.14 -11.09 -24.42
CA LYS A 180 -11.64 -11.03 -23.04
C LYS A 180 -12.43 -10.02 -22.22
N CYS A 181 -12.84 -10.41 -21.02
CA CYS A 181 -13.52 -9.54 -20.06
C CYS A 181 -12.51 -8.57 -19.41
N LEU A 182 -12.80 -7.28 -19.46
CA LEU A 182 -12.08 -6.26 -18.71
C LEU A 182 -12.80 -6.02 -17.39
N LYS A 183 -12.08 -6.11 -16.27
CA LYS A 183 -12.56 -5.65 -14.97
C LYS A 183 -11.88 -4.32 -14.64
N VAL A 184 -12.67 -3.27 -14.49
CA VAL A 184 -12.21 -1.97 -13.97
C VAL A 184 -12.59 -1.93 -12.49
N VAL A 185 -11.61 -1.65 -11.63
CA VAL A 185 -11.82 -1.53 -10.19
C VAL A 185 -11.85 -0.05 -9.82
N LYS A 186 -12.90 0.37 -9.11
CA LYS A 186 -13.00 1.70 -8.50
C LYS A 186 -12.04 1.74 -7.31
N ILE A 187 -11.09 2.67 -7.30
CA ILE A 187 -10.33 3.03 -6.11
C ILE A 187 -10.62 4.50 -5.85
N GLU A 188 -11.35 4.78 -4.77
CA GLU A 188 -11.55 6.13 -4.26
C GLU A 188 -10.36 6.48 -3.36
N ASP A 189 -9.67 7.58 -3.69
CA ASP A 189 -8.82 8.25 -2.71
C ASP A 189 -9.61 9.34 -1.98
N SER A 190 -9.12 9.73 -0.80
CA SER A 190 -9.77 10.72 0.07
C SER A 190 -9.75 12.16 -0.47
N ALA A 191 -9.19 12.39 -1.66
CA ALA A 191 -9.23 13.67 -2.37
C ALA A 191 -10.29 13.70 -3.48
N ASN A 192 -11.13 12.65 -3.60
CA ASN A 192 -12.01 12.43 -4.74
C ASN A 192 -11.27 12.37 -6.09
N ASN A 193 -9.95 12.12 -6.08
CA ASN A 193 -9.24 11.85 -7.32
C ASN A 193 -9.49 10.40 -7.70
N MET A 194 -10.26 10.23 -8.77
CA MET A 194 -10.54 8.91 -9.31
C MET A 194 -9.32 8.40 -10.08
N SER A 195 -8.81 7.24 -9.69
CA SER A 195 -7.85 6.49 -10.49
C SER A 195 -8.51 5.21 -11.00
N TYR A 196 -8.68 5.08 -12.31
CA TYR A 196 -9.20 3.86 -12.94
C TYR A 196 -8.06 3.09 -13.62
N PHE A 197 -8.00 1.78 -13.37
CA PHE A 197 -6.98 0.88 -13.90
C PHE A 197 -7.56 -0.01 -15.00
N TYR A 198 -6.82 -0.15 -16.12
CA TYR A 198 -7.10 -1.10 -17.20
C TYR A 198 -6.08 -2.26 -17.17
N PRO A 199 -6.47 -3.49 -16.81
CA PRO A 199 -5.53 -4.61 -16.73
C PRO A 199 -5.32 -5.38 -18.04
N SER A 200 -5.62 -4.83 -19.22
CA SER A 200 -5.75 -5.66 -20.44
C SER A 200 -4.72 -5.53 -21.55
N LEU A 201 -3.67 -4.72 -21.37
CA LEU A 201 -2.46 -4.85 -22.20
C LEU A 201 -1.19 -5.00 -21.37
N VAL A 202 -1.34 -5.04 -20.04
CA VAL A 202 -0.29 -5.36 -19.09
C VAL A 202 -0.90 -6.41 -18.17
N ASN A 203 -0.24 -7.56 -18.04
CA ASN A 203 -0.61 -8.56 -17.04
C ASN A 203 -0.46 -7.93 -15.64
N PHE A 204 -1.49 -7.23 -15.15
CA PHE A 204 -1.56 -6.79 -13.77
C PHE A 204 -1.96 -7.99 -12.92
N LYS A 205 -0.96 -8.76 -12.49
CA LYS A 205 -1.06 -9.47 -11.22
C LYS A 205 -0.60 -8.49 -10.15
N TRP A 206 -1.49 -8.03 -9.28
CA TRP A 206 -1.11 -7.32 -8.04
C TRP A 206 -0.24 -8.30 -7.21
N LYS A 207 1.09 -8.21 -7.36
CA LYS A 207 2.00 -9.26 -6.90
C LYS A 207 2.55 -9.07 -5.48
N GLY A 208 2.04 -8.15 -4.68
CA GLY A 208 2.52 -8.01 -3.29
C GLY A 208 2.32 -6.62 -2.67
N TYR A 209 1.08 -6.21 -2.46
CA TYR A 209 0.83 -5.38 -1.28
C TYR A 209 0.75 -6.29 -0.05
N SER A 210 0.97 -5.77 1.15
CA SER A 210 0.44 -6.44 2.35
C SER A 210 -0.44 -5.46 3.10
N GLN A 211 -1.51 -5.96 3.70
CA GLN A 211 -2.35 -5.17 4.58
C GLN A 211 -2.43 -5.85 5.93
N ILE A 212 -2.20 -5.09 6.99
CA ILE A 212 -2.36 -5.51 8.37
C ILE A 212 -3.40 -4.61 9.06
N SER A 213 -4.29 -5.21 9.83
CA SER A 213 -5.26 -4.48 10.65
C SER A 213 -4.90 -4.60 12.12
N LEU A 214 -4.74 -3.46 12.78
CA LEU A 214 -4.46 -3.37 14.21
C LEU A 214 -5.65 -2.76 14.94
N SER A 215 -5.84 -3.11 16.21
CA SER A 215 -6.83 -2.50 17.09
C SER A 215 -6.19 -2.01 18.39
N VAL A 216 -6.80 -1.00 19.02
CA VAL A 216 -6.41 -0.52 20.36
C VAL A 216 -6.89 -1.46 21.45
#